data_AF-A0A4R5LDS6-F1
#
_entry.id   AF-A0A4R5LDS6-F1
#
_cell.length_a   1.000
_cell.length_b   1.000
_cell.length_c   1.000
_cell.angle_alpha   90.00
_cell.angle_beta   90.00
_cell.angle_gamma   90.00
#
_symmetry.space_group_name_H-M   'P 1'
#
loop_
_entity.id
_entity.type
_entity.pdbx_description
1 polymer ?
#
loop_
_entity_poly.entity_id
_entity_poly.type
_entity_poly.pdbx_seq_one_letter_code
_entity_poly.pdbx_strand_id
1 'polypeptide(L)'
;MKKIQSRRGALAMLASIGVLAGLSGCGSNGSDGGPKVTGQVLGSYIQNAAVCLDVNNNGKCDPGEPVARSDAQGKFTISDTSNGSWKYIVADLSGATENDASGKNMGTAFNSTAMFRSPRGVSSVSAITTQLSQLMDSGLSQSDAQTQLANKIGTTPDALLGDFNTNGNTVVKAASDQYIATVVSSKAIKHVWVIVLENKSAESTYGTTASDSNQDPYLKSLMPQGTFLSNYYGTGHVSLDNYISMVSGQPSTHDTETDCFQLWSDIVDAGNDSANPKVLKAGTDANGHASGGCVFPARVQHIGNQMEQARLTWRSYNEDMGNDLNRDGTRTCSFPRRTAQLAGSDPTKAVDGTQAAQAPSASGDVAGDEYATRHNPFPYFHSTIDDLANCDAHVVNLQDNLATDLQSIATTPNFSFITPNLCDDGHDGDGTGAAGKGCKNGQPGGLTSIDAFLKQTIPLIQASPAYKQDGLIIITTDEGVVTGLTPSTQLSTDGTTFSVLEPEMGNQCPGCNQQTGPNVTRPEQVTMSTLPVAQAGLLGISTASLPATVQYVSIALNYLGVGGDQIGTLLLSPFIKGGHVDGTGYNHYALLRSLEDNFGMGSYLGYADDASLKPIFTSANIDNR
;
A
#
# COMPACT_ATOMS: atom_id res chain seq x y z
N MET A 1 36.42 59.68 -0.90
CA MET A 1 36.32 60.31 0.43
C MET A 1 35.12 59.72 1.17
N LYS A 2 35.36 59.19 2.39
CA LYS A 2 34.44 58.79 3.51
C LYS A 2 33.32 57.77 3.19
N LYS A 3 33.35 56.48 3.60
CA LYS A 3 33.43 55.75 4.91
C LYS A 3 32.14 55.74 5.80
N ILE A 4 31.55 54.53 5.90
CA ILE A 4 31.11 53.73 7.08
C ILE A 4 29.84 54.15 7.88
N GLN A 5 28.83 53.26 7.99
CA GLN A 5 28.49 52.48 9.22
C GLN A 5 27.30 51.50 9.04
N SER A 6 27.48 50.32 9.64
CA SER A 6 26.56 49.19 9.79
C SER A 6 25.42 49.45 10.79
N ARG A 7 24.27 48.79 10.62
CA ARG A 7 23.39 48.41 11.73
C ARG A 7 22.87 46.99 11.58
N ARG A 8 23.31 46.13 12.51
CA ARG A 8 22.69 44.86 12.90
C ARG A 8 21.46 45.18 13.74
N GLY A 9 20.34 44.51 13.47
CA GLY A 9 19.16 44.48 14.34
C GLY A 9 18.89 43.03 14.73
N ALA A 10 19.28 42.65 15.93
CA ALA A 10 18.89 41.41 16.57
C ALA A 10 17.51 41.62 17.22
N LEU A 11 16.53 40.77 16.89
CA LEU A 11 15.29 40.66 17.64
C LEU A 11 15.38 39.40 18.50
N ALA A 12 15.38 39.60 19.81
CA ALA A 12 15.46 38.54 20.81
C ALA A 12 14.12 37.80 20.93
N MET A 13 14.13 36.47 20.76
CA MET A 13 13.07 35.60 21.26
C MET A 13 13.29 35.36 22.76
N LEU A 14 12.27 35.69 23.55
CA LEU A 14 12.15 35.29 24.95
C LEU A 14 11.75 33.80 25.00
N ALA A 15 12.71 32.93 25.30
CA ALA A 15 12.46 31.57 25.74
C ALA A 15 12.37 31.55 27.27
N SER A 16 11.17 31.49 27.80
CA SER A 16 10.92 31.23 29.22
C SER A 16 10.93 29.73 29.48
N ILE A 17 12.10 29.20 29.82
CA ILE A 17 12.26 27.87 30.44
C ILE A 17 11.99 28.04 31.95
N GLY A 18 10.82 27.59 32.39
CA GLY A 18 10.51 27.46 33.82
C GLY A 18 10.95 26.11 34.34
N VAL A 19 12.21 25.98 34.77
CA VAL A 19 12.65 24.86 35.62
C VAL A 19 12.50 25.29 37.08
N LEU A 20 11.47 24.77 37.75
CA LEU A 20 11.37 24.84 39.22
C LEU A 20 11.97 23.57 39.80
N ALA A 21 13.26 23.62 40.12
CA ALA A 21 13.94 22.65 40.96
C ALA A 21 13.79 23.08 42.43
N GLY A 22 12.84 22.47 43.15
CA GLY A 22 12.73 22.58 44.61
C GLY A 22 13.56 21.49 45.28
N LEU A 23 14.79 21.79 45.68
CA LEU A 23 15.56 20.99 46.63
C LEU A 23 15.13 21.35 48.05
N SER A 24 14.57 20.39 48.79
CA SER A 24 14.45 20.49 50.24
C SER A 24 14.67 19.12 50.91
N GLY A 25 15.70 19.08 51.75
CA GLY A 25 15.73 18.42 53.06
C GLY A 25 15.57 16.90 53.15
N CYS A 26 16.62 16.24 53.65
CA CYS A 26 16.61 14.84 54.11
C CYS A 26 15.43 14.49 55.02
N GLY A 27 14.78 13.37 54.72
CA GLY A 27 13.87 12.64 55.60
C GLY A 27 13.72 11.22 55.07
N SER A 28 14.45 10.27 55.67
CA SER A 28 14.35 8.85 55.35
C SER A 28 12.99 8.31 55.75
N ASN A 29 12.21 7.86 54.76
CA ASN A 29 11.18 6.82 54.89
C ASN A 29 10.92 6.27 53.49
N GLY A 30 10.98 4.94 53.34
CA GLY A 30 10.88 4.26 52.05
C GLY A 30 9.64 4.67 51.26
N SER A 31 9.85 5.14 50.03
CA SER A 31 8.79 5.45 49.07
C SER A 31 9.35 5.26 47.67
N ASP A 32 8.69 4.42 46.87
CA ASP A 32 9.00 4.12 45.46
C ASP A 32 9.31 5.39 44.65
N GLY A 33 10.62 5.65 44.47
CA GLY A 33 11.20 6.98 44.27
C GLY A 33 11.69 7.29 42.85
N GLY A 34 10.99 6.83 41.82
CA GLY A 34 11.20 7.30 40.44
C GLY A 34 10.40 8.57 40.12
N PRO A 35 10.82 9.39 39.13
CA PRO A 35 10.00 10.47 38.57
C PRO A 35 8.59 9.96 38.21
N LYS A 36 7.55 10.75 38.48
CA LYS A 36 6.17 10.34 38.18
C LYS A 36 5.78 10.81 36.78
N VAL A 37 5.24 9.90 35.97
CA VAL A 37 4.62 10.19 34.68
C VAL A 37 3.11 10.15 34.88
N THR A 38 2.43 11.26 34.64
CA THR A 38 0.98 11.39 34.85
C THR A 38 0.29 11.77 33.55
N GLY A 39 -0.91 11.25 33.33
CA GLY A 39 -1.66 11.54 32.13
C GLY A 39 -3.08 11.01 32.18
N GLN A 40 -3.74 11.01 31.02
CA GLN A 40 -5.08 10.49 30.81
C GLN A 40 -5.18 9.63 29.55
N VAL A 41 -5.92 8.53 29.63
CA VAL A 41 -6.30 7.71 28.48
C VAL A 41 -7.67 8.19 27.96
N LEU A 42 -7.70 8.70 26.74
CA LEU A 42 -8.83 9.42 26.16
C LEU A 42 -9.44 8.64 24.98
N GLY A 43 -10.70 8.27 25.16
CA GLY A 43 -11.73 8.36 24.12
C GLY A 43 -12.63 9.51 24.59
N SER A 44 -13.76 9.18 25.18
CA SER A 44 -14.35 10.01 26.24
C SER A 44 -13.45 9.91 27.50
N TYR A 45 -13.59 8.87 28.34
CA TYR A 45 -12.61 8.54 29.38
C TYR A 45 -12.45 7.03 29.50
N ILE A 46 -11.24 6.49 29.25
CA ILE A 46 -11.03 5.04 29.21
C ILE A 46 -10.50 4.55 30.55
N GLN A 47 -11.34 3.79 31.26
CA GLN A 47 -11.06 3.21 32.55
C GLN A 47 -10.44 1.82 32.42
N ASN A 48 -9.58 1.47 33.38
CA ASN A 48 -8.99 0.14 33.53
C ASN A 48 -8.06 -0.27 32.37
N ALA A 49 -7.56 0.68 31.58
CA ALA A 49 -6.47 0.43 30.65
C ALA A 49 -5.17 0.18 31.44
N ALA A 50 -4.37 -0.79 31.02
CA ALA A 50 -3.01 -0.96 31.54
C ALA A 50 -2.10 0.03 30.79
N VAL A 51 -1.54 1.00 31.52
CA VAL A 51 -0.71 2.06 30.95
C VAL A 51 0.73 1.85 31.36
N CYS A 52 1.63 1.69 30.41
CA CYS A 52 3.04 1.41 30.62
C CYS A 52 3.96 2.43 29.93
N LEU A 53 5.20 2.50 30.41
CA LEU A 53 6.29 3.17 29.73
C LEU A 53 7.01 2.15 28.85
N ASP A 54 6.94 2.32 27.53
CA ASP A 54 7.49 1.38 26.54
C ASP A 54 9.01 1.55 26.43
N VAL A 55 9.74 0.68 27.12
CA VAL A 55 11.20 0.73 27.29
C VAL A 55 11.91 0.07 26.12
N ASN A 56 11.32 -0.97 25.53
CA ASN A 56 11.92 -1.69 24.41
C ASN A 56 11.42 -1.20 23.03
N ASN A 57 10.50 -0.23 23.02
CA ASN A 57 9.93 0.42 21.84
C ASN A 57 9.15 -0.55 20.92
N ASN A 58 8.55 -1.60 21.49
CA ASN A 58 7.75 -2.56 20.72
C ASN A 58 6.26 -2.20 20.64
N GLY A 59 5.83 -1.13 21.33
CA GLY A 59 4.46 -0.64 21.33
C GLY A 59 3.48 -1.48 22.17
N LYS A 60 3.97 -2.35 23.05
CA LYS A 60 3.19 -3.22 23.94
C LYS A 60 3.59 -2.98 25.39
N CYS A 61 2.70 -3.35 26.31
CA CYS A 61 3.03 -3.39 27.72
C CYS A 61 3.60 -4.76 28.09
N ASP A 62 4.90 -4.81 28.36
CA ASP A 62 5.61 -6.05 28.65
C ASP A 62 5.84 -6.30 30.15
N PRO A 63 6.02 -7.56 30.57
CA PRO A 63 6.49 -7.88 31.90
C PRO A 63 7.81 -7.18 32.23
N GLY A 64 7.81 -6.38 33.31
CA GLY A 64 8.98 -5.64 33.77
C GLY A 64 8.99 -4.17 33.37
N GLU A 65 8.07 -3.73 32.53
CA GLU A 65 7.89 -2.32 32.23
C GLU A 65 7.15 -1.59 33.36
N PRO A 66 7.48 -0.31 33.64
CA PRO A 66 6.73 0.50 34.60
C PRO A 66 5.27 0.64 34.14
N VAL A 67 4.32 0.19 34.97
CA VAL A 67 2.90 0.12 34.60
C VAL A 67 1.97 0.64 35.71
N ALA A 68 0.84 1.21 35.30
CA ALA A 68 -0.28 1.58 36.16
C ALA A 68 -1.61 1.25 35.48
N ARG A 69 -2.74 1.41 36.17
CA ARG A 69 -4.08 1.34 35.56
C ARG A 69 -4.75 2.70 35.54
N SER A 70 -5.51 2.98 34.49
CA SER A 70 -6.31 4.19 34.41
C SER A 70 -7.56 4.11 35.30
N ASP A 71 -7.92 5.23 35.94
CA ASP A 71 -9.12 5.35 36.76
C ASP A 71 -10.40 5.64 35.94
N ALA A 72 -11.52 5.90 36.60
CA ALA A 72 -12.82 6.13 35.94
C ALA A 72 -12.84 7.38 35.02
N GLN A 73 -11.92 8.32 35.22
CA GLN A 73 -11.70 9.52 34.41
C GLN A 73 -10.47 9.37 33.49
N GLY A 74 -10.02 8.12 33.28
CA GLY A 74 -8.89 7.77 32.44
C GLY A 74 -7.54 8.18 33.01
N LYS A 75 -7.46 8.73 34.23
CA LYS A 75 -6.19 9.25 34.78
C LYS A 75 -5.28 8.11 35.23
N PHE A 76 -3.99 8.28 35.03
CA PHE A 76 -2.97 7.36 35.50
C PHE A 76 -1.78 8.09 36.12
N THR A 77 -1.00 7.38 36.92
CA THR A 77 0.29 7.83 37.45
C THR A 77 1.24 6.65 37.50
N ILE A 78 2.29 6.68 36.69
CA ILE A 78 3.33 5.65 36.64
C ILE A 78 4.58 6.19 37.33
N SER A 79 5.25 5.32 38.10
CA SER A 79 6.58 5.63 38.64
C SER A 79 7.62 5.19 37.62
N ASP A 80 8.38 6.12 37.04
CA ASP A 80 9.42 5.80 36.08
C ASP A 80 10.63 5.16 36.80
N THR A 81 10.68 3.83 36.79
CA THR A 81 11.82 3.04 37.29
C THR A 81 12.83 2.72 36.19
N SER A 82 12.63 3.21 34.97
CA SER A 82 13.45 2.95 33.79
C SER A 82 14.49 4.04 33.52
N ASN A 83 14.55 5.07 34.36
CA ASN A 83 15.40 6.25 34.22
C ASN A 83 15.22 6.98 32.88
N GLY A 84 14.00 7.00 32.34
CA GLY A 84 13.70 7.69 31.09
C GLY A 84 14.25 7.01 29.83
N SER A 85 14.42 5.69 29.84
CA SER A 85 14.82 4.91 28.64
C SER A 85 13.67 4.67 27.65
N TRP A 86 12.44 5.00 28.03
CA TRP A 86 11.24 4.84 27.21
C TRP A 86 11.03 5.96 26.18
N LYS A 87 10.38 5.61 25.06
CA LYS A 87 10.04 6.55 23.96
C LYS A 87 8.54 6.91 23.94
N TYR A 88 7.68 5.95 24.28
CA TYR A 88 6.24 6.10 24.24
C TYR A 88 5.59 5.72 25.57
N ILE A 89 4.46 6.36 25.88
CA ILE A 89 3.48 5.83 26.82
C ILE A 89 2.53 4.96 26.01
N VAL A 90 2.29 3.73 26.45
CA VAL A 90 1.39 2.78 25.79
C VAL A 90 0.24 2.48 26.74
N ALA A 91 -0.98 2.43 26.22
CA ALA A 91 -2.17 2.01 26.93
C ALA A 91 -2.76 0.78 26.23
N ASP A 92 -2.65 -0.37 26.89
CA ASP A 92 -3.38 -1.58 26.55
C ASP A 92 -4.82 -1.48 27.03
N LEU A 93 -5.75 -1.46 26.08
CA LEU A 93 -7.17 -1.28 26.32
C LEU A 93 -7.90 -2.62 26.50
N SER A 94 -7.19 -3.74 26.55
CA SER A 94 -7.75 -5.07 26.78
C SER A 94 -8.61 -5.10 28.05
N GLY A 95 -9.92 -5.26 27.88
CA GLY A 95 -10.88 -5.26 29.00
C GLY A 95 -11.08 -3.90 29.66
N ALA A 96 -10.66 -2.81 29.01
CA ALA A 96 -10.99 -1.44 29.41
C ALA A 96 -12.44 -1.10 29.03
N THR A 97 -12.99 -0.06 29.66
CA THR A 97 -14.33 0.46 29.37
C THR A 97 -14.27 1.96 29.14
N GLU A 98 -15.02 2.44 28.17
CA GLU A 98 -15.17 3.87 27.92
C GLU A 98 -16.34 4.45 28.72
N ASN A 99 -16.07 5.53 29.46
CA ASN A 99 -17.04 6.25 30.27
C ASN A 99 -17.26 7.67 29.75
N ASP A 100 -18.47 8.19 29.93
CA ASP A 100 -18.77 9.61 29.73
C ASP A 100 -18.20 10.48 30.88
N ALA A 101 -18.36 11.80 30.77
CA ALA A 101 -17.87 12.75 31.78
C ALA A 101 -18.52 12.58 33.18
N SER A 102 -19.66 11.89 33.28
CA SER A 102 -20.30 11.56 34.55
C SER A 102 -19.80 10.24 35.16
N GLY A 103 -18.92 9.52 34.46
CA GLY A 103 -18.43 8.21 34.84
C GLY A 103 -19.39 7.07 34.47
N LYS A 104 -20.37 7.32 33.60
CA LYS A 104 -21.29 6.29 33.12
C LYS A 104 -20.66 5.55 31.94
N ASN A 105 -20.67 4.22 32.01
CA ASN A 105 -20.19 3.35 30.95
C ASN A 105 -21.00 3.55 29.66
N MET A 106 -20.29 3.77 28.55
CA MET A 106 -20.84 4.03 27.21
C MET A 106 -21.09 2.76 26.39
N GLY A 107 -20.64 1.59 26.87
CA GLY A 107 -20.82 0.30 26.20
C GLY A 107 -19.75 -0.05 25.17
N THR A 108 -18.73 0.79 24.98
CA THR A 108 -17.58 0.49 24.12
C THR A 108 -16.78 -0.67 24.71
N ALA A 109 -16.60 -1.73 23.93
CA ALA A 109 -15.82 -2.91 24.30
C ALA A 109 -14.56 -3.02 23.43
N PHE A 110 -13.41 -2.86 24.09
CA PHE A 110 -12.09 -2.99 23.49
C PHE A 110 -11.63 -4.46 23.53
N ASN A 111 -11.03 -4.92 22.44
CA ASN A 111 -10.48 -6.27 22.32
C ASN A 111 -9.00 -6.33 22.75
N SER A 112 -8.40 -7.52 22.66
CA SER A 112 -7.02 -7.76 23.10
C SER A 112 -5.92 -7.12 22.25
N THR A 113 -6.27 -6.49 21.13
CA THR A 113 -5.31 -5.79 20.26
C THR A 113 -5.53 -4.28 20.27
N ALA A 114 -6.44 -3.80 21.12
CA ALA A 114 -6.76 -2.39 21.23
C ALA A 114 -5.67 -1.68 22.02
N MET A 115 -4.83 -0.91 21.32
CA MET A 115 -3.68 -0.23 21.90
C MET A 115 -3.71 1.25 21.53
N PHE A 116 -3.46 2.10 22.51
CA PHE A 116 -3.11 3.50 22.27
C PHE A 116 -1.68 3.78 22.66
N ARG A 117 -1.10 4.80 22.03
CA ARG A 117 0.25 5.26 22.35
C ARG A 117 0.34 6.77 22.28
N SER A 118 1.34 7.30 22.98
CA SER A 118 1.61 8.73 23.04
C SER A 118 3.12 8.99 23.14
N PRO A 119 3.66 9.97 22.40
CA PRO A 119 5.07 10.29 22.48
C PRO A 119 5.42 10.89 23.84
N ARG A 120 6.66 10.65 24.27
CA ARG A 120 7.18 11.23 25.51
C ARG A 120 7.00 12.75 25.56
N GLY A 121 6.52 13.23 26.70
CA GLY A 121 6.22 14.64 26.92
C GLY A 121 4.77 15.04 26.64
N VAL A 122 3.96 14.12 26.08
CA VAL A 122 2.52 14.29 25.90
C VAL A 122 1.76 13.53 26.98
N SER A 123 0.85 14.21 27.67
CA SER A 123 0.11 13.65 28.82
C SER A 123 -1.21 12.98 28.45
N SER A 124 -1.69 13.12 27.21
CA SER A 124 -2.85 12.41 26.70
C SER A 124 -2.42 11.14 25.95
N VAL A 125 -3.14 10.05 26.15
CA VAL A 125 -2.97 8.78 25.43
C VAL A 125 -4.29 8.46 24.74
N SER A 126 -4.35 8.61 23.43
CA SER A 126 -5.60 8.58 22.65
C SER A 126 -5.38 8.02 21.25
N ALA A 127 -6.48 7.85 20.52
CA ALA A 127 -6.45 7.58 19.07
C ALA A 127 -5.63 8.62 18.28
N ILE A 128 -5.68 9.89 18.71
CA ILE A 128 -5.00 11.01 18.05
C ILE A 128 -3.49 10.94 18.28
N THR A 129 -3.07 10.73 19.53
CA THR A 129 -1.64 10.59 19.85
C THR A 129 -1.06 9.29 19.31
N THR A 130 -1.90 8.29 19.06
CA THR A 130 -1.53 7.04 18.38
C THR A 130 -1.15 7.31 16.94
N GLN A 131 -2.03 7.97 16.17
CA GLN A 131 -1.75 8.39 14.79
C GLN A 131 -0.55 9.34 14.71
N LEU A 132 -0.39 10.24 15.69
CA LEU A 132 0.79 11.09 15.78
C LEU A 132 2.08 10.28 15.96
N SER A 133 2.05 9.25 16.82
CA SER A 133 3.20 8.39 17.06
C SER A 133 3.56 7.56 15.83
N GLN A 134 2.58 7.11 15.05
CA GLN A 134 2.81 6.44 13.75
C GLN A 134 3.58 7.36 12.79
N LEU A 135 3.15 8.62 12.67
CA LEU A 135 3.85 9.62 11.84
C LEU A 135 5.27 9.91 12.34
N MET A 136 5.50 9.90 13.66
CA MET A 136 6.86 10.04 14.20
C MET A 136 7.74 8.82 13.91
N ASP A 137 7.15 7.62 13.85
CA ASP A 137 7.88 6.41 13.49
C ASP A 137 8.26 6.34 12.00
N SER A 138 7.59 7.12 11.13
CA SER A 138 8.02 7.31 9.74
C SER A 138 9.23 8.27 9.60
N GLY A 139 9.75 8.78 10.72
CA GLY A 139 10.94 9.64 10.77
C GLY A 139 10.63 11.14 10.88
N LEU A 140 9.36 11.53 10.94
CA LEU A 140 8.99 12.94 11.13
C LEU A 140 9.30 13.43 12.54
N SER A 141 9.64 14.72 12.62
CA SER A 141 9.66 15.40 13.92
C SER A 141 8.25 15.46 14.49
N GLN A 142 8.11 15.57 15.82
CA GLN A 142 6.78 15.71 16.44
C GLN A 142 6.00 16.92 15.88
N SER A 143 6.69 18.03 15.60
CA SER A 143 6.08 19.24 15.04
C SER A 143 5.52 19.00 13.63
N ASP A 144 6.28 18.30 12.78
CA ASP A 144 5.85 18.01 11.41
C ASP A 144 4.72 16.98 11.41
N ALA A 145 4.83 15.96 12.27
CA ALA A 145 3.78 14.97 12.48
C ALA A 145 2.46 15.61 12.97
N GLN A 146 2.53 16.56 13.91
CA GLN A 146 1.35 17.32 14.35
C GLN A 146 0.75 18.15 13.22
N THR A 147 1.59 18.78 12.39
CA THR A 147 1.13 19.58 11.24
C THR A 147 0.39 18.70 10.24
N GLN A 148 0.97 17.54 9.90
CA GLN A 148 0.39 16.61 8.95
C GLN A 148 -0.92 16.01 9.46
N LEU A 149 -0.97 15.57 10.73
CA LEU A 149 -2.18 15.03 11.32
C LEU A 149 -3.28 16.09 11.49
N ALA A 150 -2.91 17.31 11.86
CA ALA A 150 -3.85 18.43 11.97
C ALA A 150 -4.51 18.75 10.63
N ASN A 151 -3.74 18.73 9.53
CA ASN A 151 -4.27 18.90 8.18
C ASN A 151 -5.22 17.76 7.79
N LYS A 152 -4.87 16.50 8.09
CA LYS A 152 -5.76 15.34 7.85
C LYS A 152 -7.09 15.46 8.58
N ILE A 153 -7.06 15.91 9.84
CA ILE A 153 -8.25 16.03 10.70
C ILE A 153 -9.05 17.32 10.41
N GLY A 154 -8.42 18.34 9.83
CA GLY A 154 -9.03 19.67 9.65
C GLY A 154 -9.02 20.51 10.93
N THR A 155 -7.89 20.51 11.65
CA THR A 155 -7.70 21.24 12.92
C THR A 155 -6.33 21.95 12.98
N THR A 156 -5.92 22.48 14.13
CA THR A 156 -4.59 23.07 14.34
C THR A 156 -3.66 22.15 15.12
N PRO A 157 -2.32 22.22 14.92
CA PRO A 157 -1.35 21.34 15.59
C PRO A 157 -1.45 21.32 17.12
N ASP A 158 -1.69 22.46 17.76
CA ASP A 158 -1.79 22.59 19.21
C ASP A 158 -3.04 21.93 19.79
N ALA A 159 -4.07 21.73 18.95
CA ALA A 159 -5.36 21.21 19.38
C ALA A 159 -5.38 19.67 19.54
N LEU A 160 -4.33 18.98 19.07
CA LEU A 160 -4.24 17.52 19.02
C LEU A 160 -3.86 16.85 20.35
N LEU A 161 -3.14 17.55 21.22
CA LEU A 161 -2.45 16.91 22.36
C LEU A 161 -3.17 17.07 23.71
N GLY A 162 -4.20 17.90 23.78
CA GLY A 162 -4.94 18.18 25.02
C GLY A 162 -6.12 17.23 25.27
N ASP A 163 -6.77 17.38 26.43
CA ASP A 163 -8.06 16.74 26.69
C ASP A 163 -9.15 17.45 25.85
N PHE A 164 -9.48 16.84 24.71
CA PHE A 164 -10.50 17.34 23.80
C PHE A 164 -11.92 17.28 24.39
N ASN A 165 -12.15 16.54 25.48
CA ASN A 165 -13.43 16.51 26.19
C ASN A 165 -13.66 17.78 27.01
N THR A 166 -12.61 18.33 27.64
CA THR A 166 -12.72 19.55 28.47
C THR A 166 -12.50 20.82 27.66
N ASN A 167 -11.70 20.75 26.61
CA ASN A 167 -11.33 21.93 25.81
C ASN A 167 -12.38 22.26 24.72
N GLY A 168 -13.45 21.45 24.61
CA GLY A 168 -14.56 21.68 23.67
C GLY A 168 -14.20 21.45 22.20
N ASN A 169 -13.12 20.72 21.91
CA ASN A 169 -12.67 20.47 20.55
C ASN A 169 -13.45 19.30 19.93
N THR A 170 -14.62 19.60 19.38
CA THR A 170 -15.53 18.60 18.80
C THR A 170 -14.96 17.92 17.55
N VAL A 171 -14.08 18.59 16.80
CA VAL A 171 -13.44 18.03 15.60
C VAL A 171 -12.47 16.92 15.98
N VAL A 172 -11.59 17.18 16.96
CA VAL A 172 -10.63 16.17 17.44
C VAL A 172 -11.34 15.04 18.18
N LYS A 173 -12.38 15.35 18.98
CA LYS A 173 -13.24 14.34 19.60
C LYS A 173 -13.87 13.42 18.57
N ALA A 174 -14.47 13.98 17.51
CA ALA A 174 -15.10 13.20 16.45
C ALA A 174 -14.08 12.31 15.71
N ALA A 175 -12.89 12.83 15.40
CA ALA A 175 -11.82 12.03 14.78
C ALA A 175 -11.35 10.89 15.70
N SER A 176 -11.24 11.14 17.01
CA SER A 176 -10.89 10.11 17.98
C SER A 176 -11.98 9.04 18.09
N ASP A 177 -13.24 9.44 18.18
CA ASP A 177 -14.39 8.54 18.26
C ASP A 177 -14.49 7.67 16.99
N GLN A 178 -14.25 8.27 15.82
CA GLN A 178 -14.24 7.56 14.54
C GLN A 178 -13.16 6.47 14.52
N TYR A 179 -11.92 6.80 14.90
CA TYR A 179 -10.83 5.83 14.98
C TYR A 179 -11.16 4.67 15.94
N ILE A 180 -11.73 4.98 17.11
CA ILE A 180 -12.15 3.95 18.08
C ILE A 180 -13.17 3.01 17.45
N ALA A 181 -14.17 3.56 16.75
CA ALA A 181 -15.21 2.78 16.11
C ALA A 181 -14.66 1.88 14.99
N THR A 182 -13.78 2.41 14.13
CA THR A 182 -13.36 1.74 12.89
C THR A 182 -12.16 0.81 13.06
N VAL A 183 -11.22 1.12 13.96
CA VAL A 183 -9.91 0.42 14.01
C VAL A 183 -9.74 -0.38 15.30
N VAL A 184 -10.24 0.15 16.42
CA VAL A 184 -9.92 -0.37 17.75
C VAL A 184 -11.01 -1.30 18.29
N SER A 185 -12.25 -1.08 17.87
CA SER A 185 -13.41 -1.84 18.35
C SER A 185 -13.31 -3.34 18.03
N SER A 186 -14.05 -4.15 18.79
CA SER A 186 -14.18 -5.61 18.55
C SER A 186 -14.87 -5.98 17.22
N LYS A 187 -15.36 -5.00 16.47
CA LYS A 187 -16.08 -5.18 15.19
C LYS A 187 -15.30 -4.64 13.99
N ALA A 188 -14.09 -4.13 14.21
CA ALA A 188 -13.21 -3.62 13.16
C ALA A 188 -12.71 -4.74 12.25
N ILE A 189 -12.58 -4.48 10.95
CA ILE A 189 -11.88 -5.37 10.00
C ILE A 189 -10.38 -5.22 10.25
N LYS A 190 -9.70 -6.35 10.52
CA LYS A 190 -8.29 -6.34 10.93
C LYS A 190 -7.38 -7.23 10.08
N HIS A 191 -7.97 -8.09 9.26
CA HIS A 191 -7.23 -8.92 8.32
C HIS A 191 -7.82 -8.69 6.94
N VAL A 192 -7.02 -8.13 6.03
CA VAL A 192 -7.42 -7.82 4.67
C VAL A 192 -6.54 -8.59 3.70
N TRP A 193 -7.17 -9.26 2.73
CA TRP A 193 -6.51 -9.89 1.60
C TRP A 193 -6.91 -9.17 0.32
N VAL A 194 -5.95 -8.55 -0.36
CA VAL A 194 -6.14 -8.00 -1.71
C VAL A 194 -5.60 -9.03 -2.68
N ILE A 195 -6.45 -9.55 -3.55
CA ILE A 195 -6.09 -10.46 -4.64
C ILE A 195 -6.25 -9.67 -5.93
N VAL A 196 -5.18 -9.58 -6.72
CA VAL A 196 -5.15 -8.80 -7.96
C VAL A 196 -5.08 -9.74 -9.16
N LEU A 197 -6.05 -9.60 -10.05
CA LEU A 197 -6.12 -10.22 -11.37
C LEU A 197 -5.54 -9.26 -12.41
N GLU A 198 -5.30 -9.74 -13.63
CA GLU A 198 -4.67 -8.96 -14.70
C GLU A 198 -5.61 -8.68 -15.87
N ASN A 199 -5.59 -7.45 -16.40
CA ASN A 199 -6.04 -7.07 -17.74
C ASN A 199 -7.43 -7.60 -18.15
N LYS A 200 -8.42 -7.36 -17.30
CA LYS A 200 -9.82 -7.77 -17.49
C LYS A 200 -10.79 -6.66 -17.13
N SER A 201 -11.63 -6.31 -18.11
CA SER A 201 -12.72 -5.37 -17.86
C SER A 201 -13.80 -6.00 -16.97
N ALA A 202 -14.62 -5.15 -16.34
CA ALA A 202 -15.77 -5.58 -15.54
C ALA A 202 -16.71 -6.51 -16.32
N GLU A 203 -16.86 -6.27 -17.63
CA GLU A 203 -17.70 -7.09 -18.50
C GLU A 203 -17.09 -8.47 -18.78
N SER A 204 -15.77 -8.55 -18.90
CA SER A 204 -15.06 -9.82 -19.02
C SER A 204 -15.16 -10.61 -17.70
N THR A 205 -14.86 -10.00 -16.57
CA THR A 205 -14.81 -10.72 -15.28
C THR A 205 -16.20 -11.04 -14.71
N TYR A 206 -17.13 -10.09 -14.73
CA TYR A 206 -18.42 -10.19 -14.02
C TYR A 206 -19.64 -10.14 -14.95
N GLY A 207 -19.45 -9.75 -16.21
CA GLY A 207 -20.52 -9.53 -17.19
C GLY A 207 -21.09 -10.80 -17.81
N THR A 208 -21.77 -10.65 -18.95
CA THR A 208 -22.44 -11.77 -19.65
C THR A 208 -22.31 -11.71 -21.18
N THR A 209 -21.74 -10.64 -21.71
CA THR A 209 -21.69 -10.32 -23.14
C THR A 209 -20.29 -10.47 -23.72
N ALA A 210 -19.23 -10.25 -22.93
CA ALA A 210 -17.88 -10.57 -23.35
C ALA A 210 -17.72 -12.08 -23.59
N SER A 211 -16.96 -12.46 -24.61
CA SER A 211 -16.84 -13.85 -25.08
C SER A 211 -16.18 -14.78 -24.05
N ASP A 212 -15.26 -14.24 -23.26
CA ASP A 212 -14.55 -14.97 -22.21
C ASP A 212 -15.29 -14.94 -20.87
N SER A 213 -16.38 -14.18 -20.74
CA SER A 213 -16.99 -13.95 -19.43
C SER A 213 -17.49 -15.20 -18.71
N ASN A 214 -17.80 -16.29 -19.41
CA ASN A 214 -18.25 -17.53 -18.78
C ASN A 214 -17.11 -18.47 -18.34
N GLN A 215 -15.85 -18.07 -18.51
CA GLN A 215 -14.68 -18.85 -18.13
C GLN A 215 -14.40 -18.82 -16.61
N ASP A 216 -14.92 -17.83 -15.88
CA ASP A 216 -14.84 -17.74 -14.41
C ASP A 216 -16.21 -17.85 -13.70
N PRO A 217 -16.82 -19.05 -13.68
CA PRO A 217 -18.09 -19.26 -12.99
C PRO A 217 -17.97 -19.17 -11.46
N TYR A 218 -16.80 -19.42 -10.87
CA TYR A 218 -16.65 -19.40 -9.42
C TYR A 218 -16.66 -17.99 -8.86
N LEU A 219 -15.90 -17.06 -9.43
CA LEU A 219 -15.93 -15.67 -9.00
C LEU A 219 -17.36 -15.10 -9.05
N LYS A 220 -18.10 -15.39 -10.12
CA LYS A 220 -19.52 -15.00 -10.24
C LYS A 220 -20.39 -15.63 -9.17
N SER A 221 -20.10 -16.85 -8.75
CA SER A 221 -20.83 -17.53 -7.66
C SER A 221 -20.60 -16.88 -6.29
N LEU A 222 -19.55 -16.07 -6.13
CA LEU A 222 -19.24 -15.33 -4.91
C LEU A 222 -19.99 -14.00 -4.84
N MET A 223 -20.43 -13.42 -5.96
CA MET A 223 -21.10 -12.10 -5.98
C MET A 223 -22.30 -12.01 -5.02
N PRO A 224 -23.20 -13.02 -4.92
CA PRO A 224 -24.31 -12.98 -3.96
C PRO A 224 -23.89 -12.99 -2.48
N GLN A 225 -22.63 -13.34 -2.19
CA GLN A 225 -22.08 -13.41 -0.83
C GLN A 225 -21.42 -12.09 -0.40
N GLY A 226 -21.21 -11.17 -1.35
CA GLY A 226 -20.41 -9.97 -1.12
C GLY A 226 -21.01 -8.69 -1.66
N THR A 227 -20.19 -7.64 -1.65
CA THR A 227 -20.50 -6.35 -2.26
C THR A 227 -19.71 -6.21 -3.55
N PHE A 228 -20.39 -6.05 -4.68
CA PHE A 228 -19.77 -5.78 -5.97
C PHE A 228 -19.69 -4.27 -6.22
N LEU A 229 -18.48 -3.74 -6.31
CA LEU A 229 -18.19 -2.36 -6.70
C LEU A 229 -18.18 -2.31 -8.22
N SER A 230 -19.32 -1.96 -8.83
CA SER A 230 -19.47 -2.06 -10.28
C SER A 230 -18.68 -0.99 -11.01
N ASN A 231 -18.48 0.18 -10.40
CA ASN A 231 -17.81 1.34 -10.99
C ASN A 231 -16.40 1.52 -10.41
N TYR A 232 -15.63 0.44 -10.37
CA TYR A 232 -14.21 0.46 -10.05
C TYR A 232 -13.36 0.52 -11.33
N TYR A 233 -12.35 1.38 -11.36
CA TYR A 233 -11.48 1.63 -12.51
C TYR A 233 -10.00 1.45 -12.19
N GLY A 234 -9.23 0.96 -13.17
CA GLY A 234 -7.77 1.01 -13.12
C GLY A 234 -7.24 2.45 -13.14
N THR A 235 -5.98 2.65 -12.74
CA THR A 235 -5.31 3.96 -12.76
C THR A 235 -4.21 4.10 -13.82
N GLY A 236 -3.88 3.02 -14.53
CA GLY A 236 -2.86 2.90 -15.57
C GLY A 236 -3.34 2.01 -16.72
N HIS A 237 -2.46 1.74 -17.69
CA HIS A 237 -2.72 0.86 -18.84
C HIS A 237 -1.62 -0.20 -19.06
N VAL A 238 -0.75 -0.33 -18.08
CA VAL A 238 0.11 -1.50 -17.96
C VAL A 238 0.03 -1.99 -16.53
N SER A 239 0.49 -3.19 -16.26
CA SER A 239 0.31 -3.78 -14.93
C SER A 239 0.99 -2.93 -13.84
N LEU A 240 2.29 -2.68 -13.96
CA LEU A 240 3.13 -2.19 -12.86
C LEU A 240 2.64 -0.88 -12.23
N ASP A 241 2.22 0.12 -13.02
CA ASP A 241 1.81 1.41 -12.47
C ASP A 241 0.48 1.33 -11.70
N ASN A 242 -0.39 0.38 -12.04
CA ASN A 242 -1.58 0.06 -11.24
C ASN A 242 -1.20 -0.55 -9.88
N TYR A 243 -0.27 -1.51 -9.83
CA TYR A 243 0.22 -2.09 -8.56
C TYR A 243 0.89 -1.05 -7.66
N ILE A 244 1.73 -0.18 -8.24
CA ILE A 244 2.37 0.93 -7.52
C ILE A 244 1.31 1.87 -6.95
N SER A 245 0.29 2.22 -7.75
CA SER A 245 -0.81 3.08 -7.34
C SER A 245 -1.59 2.47 -6.17
N MET A 246 -1.88 1.16 -6.21
CA MET A 246 -2.59 0.43 -5.16
C MET A 246 -1.88 0.44 -3.80
N VAL A 247 -0.54 0.39 -3.78
CA VAL A 247 0.21 0.26 -2.51
C VAL A 247 0.86 1.56 -2.02
N SER A 248 1.09 2.54 -2.88
CA SER A 248 1.84 3.76 -2.53
C SER A 248 1.14 5.07 -2.93
N GLY A 249 0.11 4.98 -3.77
CA GLY A 249 -0.56 6.13 -4.33
C GLY A 249 0.33 7.00 -5.23
N GLN A 250 1.53 6.52 -5.60
CA GLN A 250 2.36 7.21 -6.59
C GLN A 250 1.78 6.98 -7.99
N PRO A 251 1.70 8.03 -8.84
CA PRO A 251 1.45 7.86 -10.26
C PRO A 251 2.70 7.28 -10.96
N SER A 252 2.53 6.91 -12.23
CA SER A 252 3.61 6.37 -13.05
C SER A 252 4.79 7.32 -13.23
N THR A 253 5.95 6.73 -13.53
CA THR A 253 7.05 7.34 -14.30
C THR A 253 7.00 6.80 -15.73
N HIS A 254 7.84 7.32 -16.63
CA HIS A 254 7.95 6.75 -17.98
C HIS A 254 8.32 5.26 -18.00
N ASP A 255 9.13 4.79 -17.03
CA ASP A 255 9.54 3.39 -17.01
C ASP A 255 8.49 2.50 -16.35
N THR A 256 7.82 2.96 -15.30
CA THR A 256 6.79 2.13 -14.65
C THR A 256 5.55 1.97 -15.52
N GLU A 257 5.22 2.95 -16.37
CA GLU A 257 4.19 2.79 -17.42
C GLU A 257 4.69 2.01 -18.64
N THR A 258 5.81 1.30 -18.51
CA THR A 258 6.23 0.29 -19.49
C THR A 258 6.66 -0.99 -18.77
N ASP A 259 6.08 -1.26 -17.60
CA ASP A 259 6.42 -2.38 -16.72
C ASP A 259 7.91 -2.51 -16.37
N CYS A 260 8.70 -1.46 -16.59
CA CYS A 260 10.15 -1.51 -16.49
C CYS A 260 10.78 -2.59 -17.39
N PHE A 261 10.27 -2.77 -18.62
CA PHE A 261 10.75 -3.76 -19.59
C PHE A 261 12.24 -3.62 -19.96
N GLN A 262 12.79 -2.41 -19.84
CA GLN A 262 14.19 -2.12 -20.18
C GLN A 262 15.08 -2.26 -18.95
N LEU A 263 15.73 -1.17 -18.53
CA LEU A 263 16.69 -1.17 -17.46
C LEU A 263 16.00 -1.02 -16.11
N TRP A 264 16.24 -1.96 -15.20
CA TRP A 264 15.87 -1.80 -13.81
C TRP A 264 16.76 -0.74 -13.14
N SER A 265 16.23 0.47 -13.03
CA SER A 265 16.98 1.65 -12.60
C SER A 265 16.30 2.39 -11.46
N ASP A 266 17.08 3.16 -10.71
CA ASP A 266 16.55 3.95 -9.59
C ASP A 266 15.99 5.27 -10.14
N ILE A 267 14.87 5.72 -9.58
CA ILE A 267 14.32 7.04 -9.89
C ILE A 267 15.24 8.10 -9.28
N VAL A 268 15.68 9.06 -10.11
CA VAL A 268 16.37 10.25 -9.59
C VAL A 268 15.39 11.12 -8.82
N ASP A 269 15.64 11.32 -7.54
CA ASP A 269 14.80 12.14 -6.69
C ASP A 269 14.96 13.64 -7.00
N ALA A 270 13.94 14.27 -7.58
CA ALA A 270 13.88 15.71 -7.83
C ALA A 270 12.93 16.45 -6.88
N GLY A 271 12.68 15.86 -5.71
CA GLY A 271 11.78 16.41 -4.70
C GLY A 271 10.34 15.96 -4.92
N ASN A 272 9.40 16.78 -4.47
CA ASN A 272 7.99 16.44 -4.47
C ASN A 272 7.23 17.29 -5.49
N ASP A 273 6.09 16.79 -5.95
CA ASP A 273 5.16 17.57 -6.74
C ASP A 273 4.66 18.79 -5.93
N SER A 274 4.45 19.90 -6.63
CA SER A 274 3.98 21.14 -6.01
C SER A 274 2.47 21.11 -5.73
N ALA A 275 1.69 20.34 -6.49
CA ALA A 275 0.26 20.19 -6.25
C ALA A 275 -0.03 19.17 -5.14
N ASN A 276 0.73 18.07 -5.08
CA ASN A 276 0.68 17.12 -3.97
C ASN A 276 2.09 16.78 -3.45
N PRO A 277 2.51 17.31 -2.28
CA PRO A 277 3.85 17.07 -1.74
C PRO A 277 4.10 15.62 -1.29
N LYS A 278 3.12 14.73 -1.40
CA LYS A 278 3.26 13.28 -1.15
C LYS A 278 3.57 12.48 -2.41
N VAL A 279 3.54 13.13 -3.58
CA VAL A 279 3.89 12.53 -4.87
C VAL A 279 5.33 12.89 -5.22
N LEU A 280 6.12 11.88 -5.59
CA LEU A 280 7.49 12.02 -6.06
C LEU A 280 7.52 12.73 -7.41
N LYS A 281 8.41 13.72 -7.52
CA LYS A 281 8.85 14.23 -8.80
C LYS A 281 10.16 13.57 -9.20
N ALA A 282 10.15 12.84 -10.30
CA ALA A 282 11.31 12.23 -10.91
C ALA A 282 12.19 13.29 -11.60
N GLY A 283 13.50 13.10 -11.50
CA GLY A 283 14.53 13.94 -12.08
C GLY A 283 15.04 13.41 -13.39
N THR A 284 16.26 13.81 -13.74
CA THR A 284 16.98 13.30 -14.91
C THR A 284 18.17 12.48 -14.43
N ASP A 285 18.32 11.27 -14.94
CA ASP A 285 19.46 10.41 -14.63
C ASP A 285 20.77 10.92 -15.25
N ALA A 286 21.89 10.26 -14.90
CA ALA A 286 23.20 10.63 -15.40
C ALA A 286 23.35 10.44 -16.93
N ASN A 287 22.44 9.69 -17.56
CA ASN A 287 22.40 9.43 -19.00
C ASN A 287 21.46 10.39 -19.74
N GLY A 288 20.78 11.30 -19.05
CA GLY A 288 19.82 12.22 -19.64
C GLY A 288 18.40 11.68 -19.74
N HIS A 289 18.10 10.52 -19.14
CA HIS A 289 16.75 9.98 -19.04
C HIS A 289 15.94 10.78 -18.02
N ALA A 290 15.07 11.66 -18.52
CA ALA A 290 14.21 12.49 -17.69
C ALA A 290 12.90 11.77 -17.32
N SER A 291 12.48 11.97 -16.08
CA SER A 291 11.23 11.47 -15.50
C SER A 291 11.05 9.94 -15.54
N GLY A 292 12.14 9.20 -15.68
CA GLY A 292 12.18 7.74 -15.67
C GLY A 292 12.64 7.16 -14.33
N GLY A 293 12.98 5.88 -14.37
CA GLY A 293 13.35 5.03 -13.25
C GLY A 293 12.20 4.14 -12.78
N CYS A 294 12.57 2.99 -12.24
CA CYS A 294 11.69 1.94 -11.73
C CYS A 294 11.56 1.99 -10.21
N VAL A 295 12.69 2.17 -9.51
CA VAL A 295 12.73 2.02 -8.05
C VAL A 295 12.61 3.37 -7.38
N PHE A 296 11.56 3.54 -6.57
CA PHE A 296 11.33 4.71 -5.75
C PHE A 296 12.36 4.81 -4.61
N PRO A 297 12.86 6.01 -4.30
CA PRO A 297 13.84 6.23 -3.24
C PRO A 297 13.23 5.97 -1.85
N ALA A 298 14.07 5.68 -0.85
CA ALA A 298 13.66 5.17 0.46
C ALA A 298 12.65 6.05 1.22
N ARG A 299 12.60 7.36 0.94
CA ARG A 299 11.62 8.27 1.55
C ARG A 299 10.19 8.10 1.02
N VAL A 300 10.02 7.49 -0.15
CA VAL A 300 8.71 7.17 -0.70
C VAL A 300 8.28 5.85 -0.06
N GLN A 301 7.16 5.89 0.63
CA GLN A 301 6.65 4.78 1.43
C GLN A 301 5.48 4.11 0.71
N HIS A 302 5.20 2.87 1.08
CA HIS A 302 4.01 2.12 0.69
C HIS A 302 3.26 1.63 1.92
N ILE A 303 2.08 1.03 1.72
CA ILE A 303 1.20 0.56 2.80
C ILE A 303 1.90 -0.43 3.73
N GLY A 304 2.76 -1.32 3.22
CA GLY A 304 3.60 -2.19 4.05
C GLY A 304 4.43 -1.43 5.10
N ASN A 305 5.06 -0.30 4.73
CA ASN A 305 5.77 0.53 5.70
C ASN A 305 4.80 1.15 6.74
N GLN A 306 3.61 1.58 6.31
CA GLN A 306 2.60 2.10 7.22
C GLN A 306 2.10 1.04 8.21
N MET A 307 1.97 -0.22 7.78
CA MET A 307 1.63 -1.34 8.67
C MET A 307 2.68 -1.49 9.77
N GLU A 308 3.96 -1.50 9.42
CA GLU A 308 5.06 -1.62 10.39
C GLU A 308 5.11 -0.44 11.37
N GLN A 309 4.87 0.78 10.88
CA GLN A 309 4.77 2.00 11.70
C GLN A 309 3.57 1.92 12.66
N ALA A 310 2.47 1.30 12.22
CA ALA A 310 1.30 1.02 13.03
C ALA A 310 1.44 -0.22 13.92
N ARG A 311 2.59 -0.91 13.89
CA ARG A 311 2.84 -2.20 14.58
C ARG A 311 1.88 -3.31 14.16
N LEU A 312 1.41 -3.24 12.92
CA LEU A 312 0.63 -4.25 12.24
C LEU A 312 1.54 -5.12 11.35
N THR A 313 1.07 -6.32 11.06
CA THR A 313 1.80 -7.30 10.25
C THR A 313 1.31 -7.25 8.81
N TRP A 314 2.20 -7.50 7.85
CA TRP A 314 1.84 -7.56 6.44
C TRP A 314 2.58 -8.69 5.72
N ARG A 315 2.08 -9.10 4.55
CA ARG A 315 2.77 -10.01 3.63
C ARG A 315 2.37 -9.70 2.20
N SER A 316 3.30 -9.89 1.27
CA SER A 316 3.04 -10.07 -0.15
C SER A 316 3.29 -11.53 -0.51
N TYR A 317 2.27 -12.21 -1.02
CA TYR A 317 2.32 -13.60 -1.46
C TYR A 317 2.30 -13.64 -2.99
N ASN A 318 3.39 -14.09 -3.57
CA ASN A 318 3.61 -14.06 -5.01
C ASN A 318 3.74 -15.49 -5.51
N GLU A 319 2.82 -15.90 -6.36
CA GLU A 319 2.83 -17.24 -6.92
C GLU A 319 4.08 -17.48 -7.77
N ASP A 320 4.65 -18.68 -7.63
CA ASP A 320 5.83 -19.16 -8.34
C ASP A 320 7.17 -18.48 -8.02
N MET A 321 7.18 -17.39 -7.24
CA MET A 321 8.42 -16.67 -6.93
C MET A 321 9.49 -17.61 -6.35
N GLY A 322 10.61 -17.74 -7.06
CA GLY A 322 11.75 -18.58 -6.67
C GLY A 322 11.60 -20.06 -7.01
N ASN A 323 10.71 -20.42 -7.93
CA ASN A 323 10.65 -21.77 -8.51
C ASN A 323 11.92 -22.07 -9.32
N ASP A 324 12.42 -21.12 -10.11
CA ASP A 324 13.76 -21.16 -10.71
C ASP A 324 14.69 -20.10 -10.12
N LEU A 325 15.56 -20.51 -9.20
CA LEU A 325 16.54 -19.62 -8.56
C LEU A 325 17.58 -19.03 -9.53
N ASN A 326 17.77 -19.58 -10.73
CA ASN A 326 18.64 -18.96 -11.73
C ASN A 326 17.96 -17.75 -12.40
N ARG A 327 16.63 -17.76 -12.47
CA ARG A 327 15.80 -16.68 -13.00
C ARG A 327 15.46 -15.65 -11.92
N ASP A 328 15.08 -16.13 -10.75
CA ASP A 328 14.51 -15.31 -9.69
C ASP A 328 15.52 -14.94 -8.61
N GLY A 329 16.66 -15.63 -8.54
CA GLY A 329 17.71 -15.41 -7.55
C GLY A 329 17.39 -15.95 -6.15
N THR A 330 16.17 -15.73 -5.64
CA THR A 330 15.73 -16.06 -4.28
C THR A 330 14.27 -16.51 -4.21
N ARG A 331 13.88 -17.21 -3.13
CA ARG A 331 12.48 -17.62 -2.84
C ARG A 331 11.64 -16.55 -2.14
N THR A 332 12.29 -15.47 -1.73
CA THR A 332 11.68 -14.35 -1.03
C THR A 332 12.31 -13.09 -1.59
N CYS A 333 11.53 -12.03 -1.70
CA CYS A 333 12.00 -10.73 -2.17
C CYS A 333 12.89 -10.84 -3.42
N SER A 334 12.36 -11.50 -4.46
CA SER A 334 13.01 -11.60 -5.77
C SER A 334 12.84 -10.29 -6.54
N PHE A 335 13.96 -9.76 -7.05
CA PHE A 335 13.96 -8.60 -7.95
C PHE A 335 15.25 -8.52 -8.77
N PRO A 336 15.24 -7.86 -9.95
CA PRO A 336 16.30 -7.98 -10.95
C PRO A 336 17.70 -7.63 -10.47
N ARG A 337 17.85 -6.53 -9.71
CA ARG A 337 19.16 -6.13 -9.17
C ARG A 337 19.75 -7.15 -8.21
N ARG A 338 18.93 -7.74 -7.34
CA ARG A 338 19.35 -8.80 -6.41
C ARG A 338 19.72 -10.07 -7.18
N THR A 339 18.91 -10.46 -8.15
CA THR A 339 19.19 -11.60 -9.04
C THR A 339 20.53 -11.42 -9.74
N ALA A 340 20.77 -10.27 -10.37
CA ALA A 340 22.02 -9.96 -11.04
C ALA A 340 23.22 -10.05 -10.10
N GLN A 341 23.10 -9.49 -8.88
CA GLN A 341 24.15 -9.55 -7.86
C GLN A 341 24.47 -10.99 -7.44
N LEU A 342 23.44 -11.82 -7.19
CA LEU A 342 23.60 -13.23 -6.80
C LEU A 342 24.21 -14.06 -7.95
N ALA A 343 23.88 -13.73 -9.19
CA ALA A 343 24.46 -14.34 -10.38
C ALA A 343 25.89 -13.84 -10.69
N GLY A 344 26.44 -12.89 -9.93
CA GLY A 344 27.75 -12.28 -10.19
C GLY A 344 27.79 -11.39 -11.45
N SER A 345 26.62 -10.98 -11.94
CA SER A 345 26.45 -10.05 -13.06
C SER A 345 26.41 -8.60 -12.57
N ASP A 346 26.61 -7.64 -13.47
CA ASP A 346 26.61 -6.20 -13.17
C ASP A 346 25.19 -5.71 -12.81
N PRO A 347 24.88 -5.37 -11.54
CA PRO A 347 23.54 -4.97 -11.13
C PRO A 347 23.10 -3.63 -11.72
N THR A 348 24.04 -2.81 -12.21
CA THR A 348 23.71 -1.54 -12.87
C THR A 348 23.13 -1.73 -14.28
N LYS A 349 23.16 -2.96 -14.79
CA LYS A 349 22.61 -3.37 -16.09
C LYS A 349 21.52 -4.41 -15.95
N ALA A 350 20.98 -4.57 -14.74
CA ALA A 350 19.92 -5.53 -14.48
C ALA A 350 18.70 -5.20 -15.34
N VAL A 351 18.20 -6.21 -16.03
CA VAL A 351 16.92 -6.20 -16.74
C VAL A 351 16.02 -7.23 -16.06
N ASP A 352 14.72 -6.99 -16.08
CA ASP A 352 13.79 -7.93 -15.48
C ASP A 352 13.63 -9.20 -16.35
N GLY A 353 14.27 -10.29 -15.91
CA GLY A 353 14.14 -11.60 -16.54
C GLY A 353 12.78 -12.26 -16.34
N THR A 354 11.96 -11.71 -15.45
CA THR A 354 10.65 -12.25 -15.09
C THR A 354 9.50 -11.72 -15.96
N GLN A 355 9.81 -10.84 -16.92
CA GLN A 355 8.84 -10.29 -17.87
C GLN A 355 8.15 -11.34 -18.74
N ALA A 356 8.77 -12.51 -18.91
CA ALA A 356 8.23 -13.63 -19.65
C ALA A 356 8.16 -14.89 -18.79
N ALA A 357 7.08 -15.65 -18.99
CA ALA A 357 6.89 -16.99 -18.46
C ALA A 357 7.95 -17.98 -18.97
N GLN A 358 8.44 -18.83 -18.08
CA GLN A 358 9.38 -19.92 -18.37
C GLN A 358 8.64 -21.26 -18.40
N ALA A 359 8.70 -21.93 -19.54
CA ALA A 359 8.14 -23.28 -19.67
C ALA A 359 8.94 -24.29 -18.82
N PRO A 360 8.29 -25.35 -18.31
CA PRO A 360 8.99 -26.49 -17.74
C PRO A 360 9.96 -27.12 -18.75
N SER A 361 11.10 -27.63 -18.28
CA SER A 361 12.05 -28.32 -19.14
C SER A 361 11.55 -29.72 -19.51
N ALA A 362 11.93 -30.23 -20.69
CA ALA A 362 11.61 -31.60 -21.11
C ALA A 362 12.27 -32.67 -20.20
N SER A 363 13.36 -32.32 -19.51
CA SER A 363 14.04 -33.16 -18.53
C SER A 363 13.37 -33.16 -17.15
N GLY A 364 12.48 -32.21 -16.87
CA GLY A 364 11.79 -32.06 -15.58
C GLY A 364 12.64 -31.46 -14.46
N ASP A 365 13.84 -30.99 -14.76
CA ASP A 365 14.74 -30.30 -13.82
C ASP A 365 14.39 -28.82 -13.62
N VAL A 366 13.58 -28.24 -14.50
CA VAL A 366 12.97 -26.91 -14.36
C VAL A 366 11.45 -27.11 -14.32
N ALA A 367 10.82 -26.73 -13.20
CA ALA A 367 9.40 -26.94 -12.96
C ALA A 367 8.47 -26.05 -13.83
N GLY A 368 9.04 -25.04 -14.48
CA GLY A 368 8.31 -23.88 -15.00
C GLY A 368 8.31 -22.77 -13.96
N ASP A 369 8.33 -21.53 -14.42
CA ASP A 369 8.29 -20.36 -13.55
C ASP A 369 7.54 -19.23 -14.24
N GLU A 370 6.40 -18.86 -13.66
CA GLU A 370 5.51 -17.83 -14.18
C GLU A 370 5.38 -16.66 -13.20
N TYR A 371 6.31 -16.51 -12.23
CA TYR A 371 6.40 -15.30 -11.41
C TYR A 371 6.74 -14.08 -12.29
N ALA A 372 6.12 -12.93 -12.02
CA ALA A 372 6.43 -11.66 -12.66
C ALA A 372 6.65 -10.57 -11.62
N THR A 373 7.85 -9.98 -11.61
CA THR A 373 8.20 -8.91 -10.67
C THR A 373 7.29 -7.70 -10.87
N ARG A 374 6.87 -7.39 -12.10
CA ARG A 374 5.94 -6.29 -12.40
C ARG A 374 4.58 -6.36 -11.68
N HIS A 375 4.13 -7.55 -11.26
CA HIS A 375 2.89 -7.73 -10.49
C HIS A 375 3.15 -7.72 -8.96
N ASN A 376 4.39 -7.51 -8.54
CA ASN A 376 4.81 -7.39 -7.15
C ASN A 376 5.34 -5.97 -6.91
N PRO A 377 4.56 -5.05 -6.33
CA PRO A 377 4.97 -3.64 -6.26
C PRO A 377 6.07 -3.38 -5.22
N PHE A 378 6.20 -4.20 -4.19
CA PHE A 378 7.06 -3.90 -3.04
C PHE A 378 8.56 -3.81 -3.38
N PRO A 379 9.12 -4.66 -4.27
CA PRO A 379 10.51 -4.51 -4.72
C PRO A 379 10.84 -3.22 -5.48
N TYR A 380 9.84 -2.45 -5.91
CA TYR A 380 10.04 -1.15 -6.57
C TYR A 380 10.25 0.00 -5.57
N PHE A 381 10.48 -0.29 -4.29
CA PHE A 381 10.73 0.73 -3.28
C PHE A 381 11.99 0.42 -2.48
N HIS A 382 12.92 1.37 -2.41
CA HIS A 382 14.07 1.31 -1.51
C HIS A 382 13.66 1.25 -0.03
N SER A 383 12.45 1.71 0.32
CA SER A 383 11.88 1.51 1.67
C SER A 383 11.60 0.05 2.02
N THR A 384 11.69 -0.85 1.04
CA THR A 384 11.63 -2.31 1.20
C THR A 384 12.99 -2.95 0.91
N ILE A 385 13.58 -2.70 -0.27
CA ILE A 385 14.70 -3.52 -0.77
C ILE A 385 16.06 -3.20 -0.14
N ASP A 386 16.21 -2.07 0.56
CA ASP A 386 17.47 -1.73 1.24
C ASP A 386 17.66 -2.50 2.55
N ASP A 387 16.56 -2.97 3.17
CA ASP A 387 16.58 -3.93 4.29
C ASP A 387 16.12 -5.30 3.79
N LEU A 388 17.06 -6.07 3.25
CA LEU A 388 16.75 -7.39 2.69
C LEU A 388 16.20 -8.38 3.73
N ALA A 389 16.54 -8.23 5.01
CA ALA A 389 16.00 -9.11 6.05
C ALA A 389 14.52 -8.82 6.30
N ASN A 390 14.15 -7.54 6.33
CA ASN A 390 12.74 -7.13 6.36
C ASN A 390 12.02 -7.57 5.07
N CYS A 391 12.61 -7.34 3.90
CA CYS A 391 12.01 -7.71 2.63
C CYS A 391 11.77 -9.23 2.52
N ASP A 392 12.75 -10.06 2.88
CA ASP A 392 12.62 -11.52 2.91
C ASP A 392 11.53 -11.99 3.89
N ALA A 393 11.32 -11.24 4.96
CA ALA A 393 10.30 -11.51 5.96
C ALA A 393 8.89 -11.02 5.56
N HIS A 394 8.71 -10.34 4.43
CA HIS A 394 7.40 -9.81 4.04
C HIS A 394 7.00 -10.14 2.59
N VAL A 395 7.94 -10.17 1.66
CA VAL A 395 7.71 -10.50 0.24
C VAL A 395 8.08 -11.95 0.00
N VAL A 396 7.09 -12.82 -0.12
CA VAL A 396 7.28 -14.27 -0.04
C VAL A 396 6.58 -15.04 -1.15
N ASN A 397 7.09 -16.24 -1.43
CA ASN A 397 6.43 -17.21 -2.30
C ASN A 397 5.07 -17.61 -1.70
N LEU A 398 4.02 -17.60 -2.52
CA LEU A 398 2.65 -17.89 -2.10
C LEU A 398 2.50 -19.31 -1.57
N GLN A 399 2.97 -20.29 -2.33
CA GLN A 399 2.77 -21.72 -2.06
C GLN A 399 3.50 -22.17 -0.79
N ASP A 400 4.67 -21.60 -0.52
CA ASP A 400 5.47 -21.93 0.67
C ASP A 400 4.89 -21.35 1.98
N ASN A 401 4.13 -20.25 1.91
CA ASN A 401 3.84 -19.43 3.11
C ASN A 401 2.34 -19.29 3.45
N LEU A 402 1.46 -19.05 2.48
CA LEU A 402 0.08 -18.62 2.74
C LEU A 402 -0.68 -19.58 3.65
N ALA A 403 -0.65 -20.89 3.36
CA ALA A 403 -1.36 -21.89 4.14
C ALA A 403 -0.86 -22.00 5.60
N THR A 404 0.44 -21.75 5.83
CA THR A 404 1.05 -21.78 7.16
C THR A 404 0.62 -20.55 7.96
N ASP A 405 0.66 -19.37 7.37
CA ASP A 405 0.27 -18.12 8.02
C ASP A 405 -1.22 -18.09 8.41
N LEU A 406 -2.08 -18.73 7.60
CA LEU A 406 -3.52 -18.82 7.86
C LEU A 406 -3.93 -19.77 9.01
N GLN A 407 -2.99 -20.50 9.62
CA GLN A 407 -3.31 -21.50 10.67
C GLN A 407 -3.86 -20.87 11.97
N SER A 408 -3.52 -19.61 12.27
CA SER A 408 -3.97 -18.93 13.48
C SER A 408 -4.08 -17.42 13.28
N ILE A 409 -4.89 -16.74 14.08
CA ILE A 409 -4.98 -15.26 14.10
C ILE A 409 -3.60 -14.63 14.35
N ALA A 410 -2.75 -15.24 15.17
CA ALA A 410 -1.44 -14.68 15.51
C ALA A 410 -0.41 -14.77 14.37
N THR A 411 -0.61 -15.68 13.42
CA THR A 411 0.28 -15.89 12.26
C THR A 411 -0.27 -15.26 10.99
N THR A 412 -1.58 -15.01 10.93
CA THR A 412 -2.18 -14.33 9.78
C THR A 412 -1.81 -12.86 9.79
N PRO A 413 -1.25 -12.32 8.70
CA PRO A 413 -0.92 -10.92 8.61
C PRO A 413 -2.18 -10.04 8.56
N ASN A 414 -2.10 -8.83 9.13
CA ASN A 414 -3.19 -7.85 9.07
C ASN A 414 -3.48 -7.42 7.62
N PHE A 415 -2.45 -7.32 6.79
CA PHE A 415 -2.57 -7.00 5.37
C PHE A 415 -1.84 -8.03 4.51
N SER A 416 -2.57 -8.68 3.62
CA SER A 416 -2.03 -9.59 2.61
C SER A 416 -2.26 -9.02 1.22
N PHE A 417 -1.22 -8.95 0.42
CA PHE A 417 -1.32 -8.71 -1.01
C PHE A 417 -1.01 -10.03 -1.73
N ILE A 418 -1.88 -10.49 -2.60
CA ILE A 418 -1.79 -11.79 -3.27
C ILE A 418 -1.78 -11.55 -4.77
N THR A 419 -0.73 -12.05 -5.41
CA THR A 419 -0.50 -11.94 -6.85
C THR A 419 -0.39 -13.36 -7.43
N PRO A 420 -1.35 -13.81 -8.25
CA PRO A 420 -1.22 -15.03 -9.04
C PRO A 420 -0.09 -14.93 -10.06
N ASN A 421 0.39 -16.07 -10.56
CA ASN A 421 1.42 -16.13 -11.60
C ASN A 421 0.82 -15.73 -12.96
N LEU A 422 1.66 -15.59 -13.98
CA LEU A 422 1.19 -15.17 -15.32
C LEU A 422 0.11 -16.07 -15.91
N CYS A 423 0.04 -17.35 -15.55
CA CYS A 423 -1.00 -18.22 -16.06
C CYS A 423 -2.31 -18.13 -15.29
N ASP A 424 -2.22 -17.90 -13.98
CA ASP A 424 -3.34 -17.90 -13.06
C ASP A 424 -3.88 -16.49 -12.79
N ASP A 425 -3.32 -15.44 -13.39
CA ASP A 425 -3.73 -14.04 -13.21
C ASP A 425 -5.01 -13.63 -13.97
N GLY A 426 -5.44 -14.47 -14.91
CA GLY A 426 -6.62 -14.24 -15.74
C GLY A 426 -6.32 -13.64 -17.12
N HIS A 427 -5.11 -13.17 -17.39
CA HIS A 427 -4.70 -12.49 -18.60
C HIS A 427 -3.99 -13.40 -19.61
N ASP A 428 -2.92 -14.10 -19.22
CA ASP A 428 -2.14 -14.83 -20.21
C ASP A 428 -2.86 -16.10 -20.65
N GLY A 429 -2.93 -16.30 -21.97
CA GLY A 429 -3.70 -17.38 -22.58
C GLY A 429 -5.18 -17.03 -22.79
N ASP A 430 -5.87 -17.77 -23.65
CA ASP A 430 -7.27 -17.48 -24.01
C ASP A 430 -8.31 -18.30 -23.22
N GLY A 431 -7.86 -19.11 -22.27
CA GLY A 431 -8.70 -19.96 -21.43
C GLY A 431 -9.30 -21.17 -22.13
N THR A 432 -9.00 -21.41 -23.42
CA THR A 432 -9.58 -22.53 -24.19
C THR A 432 -8.78 -23.83 -24.07
N GLY A 433 -7.49 -23.74 -23.72
CA GLY A 433 -6.57 -24.87 -23.74
C GLY A 433 -6.19 -25.33 -25.16
N ALA A 434 -6.53 -24.56 -26.19
CA ALA A 434 -6.11 -24.87 -27.56
C ALA A 434 -4.58 -24.77 -27.72
N ALA A 435 -4.01 -25.60 -28.60
CA ALA A 435 -2.57 -25.62 -28.83
C ALA A 435 -2.05 -24.24 -29.28
N GLY A 436 -1.05 -23.72 -28.57
CA GLY A 436 -0.46 -22.40 -28.83
C GLY A 436 -1.30 -21.22 -28.32
N LYS A 437 -2.36 -21.48 -27.54
CA LYS A 437 -3.24 -20.45 -26.97
C LYS A 437 -3.27 -20.43 -25.44
N GLY A 438 -2.63 -21.40 -24.79
CA GLY A 438 -2.48 -21.44 -23.34
C GLY A 438 -1.13 -20.94 -22.85
N CYS A 439 -0.90 -21.11 -21.55
CA CYS A 439 0.31 -20.72 -20.84
C CYS A 439 1.53 -21.55 -21.24
N LYS A 440 2.72 -21.13 -20.77
CA LYS A 440 3.97 -21.84 -21.06
C LYS A 440 4.06 -23.18 -20.34
N ASN A 441 3.38 -23.32 -19.21
CA ASN A 441 3.20 -24.57 -18.50
C ASN A 441 2.18 -25.54 -19.17
N GLY A 442 1.48 -25.11 -20.22
CA GLY A 442 0.49 -25.91 -20.97
C GLY A 442 -0.94 -25.83 -20.44
N GLN A 443 -1.21 -25.08 -19.37
CA GLN A 443 -2.55 -24.80 -18.88
C GLN A 443 -3.31 -23.84 -19.82
N PRO A 444 -4.65 -23.77 -19.73
CA PRO A 444 -5.46 -22.91 -20.58
C PRO A 444 -5.15 -21.41 -20.49
N GLY A 445 -4.67 -20.95 -19.34
CA GLY A 445 -4.55 -19.52 -19.04
C GLY A 445 -5.91 -18.83 -18.92
N GLY A 446 -5.91 -17.51 -19.05
CA GLY A 446 -7.10 -16.67 -19.10
C GLY A 446 -8.01 -16.83 -17.88
N LEU A 447 -9.28 -16.44 -18.05
CA LEU A 447 -10.28 -16.51 -16.98
C LEU A 447 -10.55 -17.96 -16.48
N THR A 448 -10.20 -18.98 -17.27
CA THR A 448 -10.32 -20.39 -16.87
C THR A 448 -9.32 -20.77 -15.76
N SER A 449 -8.10 -20.23 -15.81
CA SER A 449 -7.05 -20.62 -14.86
C SER A 449 -7.18 -19.85 -13.54
N ILE A 450 -7.49 -18.55 -13.59
CA ILE A 450 -7.85 -17.78 -12.39
C ILE A 450 -9.08 -18.34 -11.67
N ASP A 451 -10.09 -18.88 -12.39
CA ASP A 451 -11.22 -19.57 -11.76
C ASP A 451 -10.76 -20.76 -10.90
N ALA A 452 -9.80 -21.53 -11.40
CA ALA A 452 -9.22 -22.65 -10.67
C ALA A 452 -8.39 -22.17 -9.46
N PHE A 453 -7.57 -21.12 -9.64
CA PHE A 453 -6.83 -20.48 -8.56
C PHE A 453 -7.75 -19.98 -7.45
N LEU A 454 -8.79 -19.21 -7.79
CA LEU A 454 -9.74 -18.64 -6.83
C LEU A 454 -10.53 -19.75 -6.10
N LYS A 455 -10.91 -20.83 -6.79
CA LYS A 455 -11.55 -22.01 -6.18
C LYS A 455 -10.71 -22.66 -5.09
N GLN A 456 -9.39 -22.51 -5.13
CA GLN A 456 -8.49 -22.99 -4.10
C GLN A 456 -8.22 -21.93 -3.03
N THR A 457 -7.86 -20.71 -3.46
CA THR A 457 -7.37 -19.65 -2.59
C THR A 457 -8.47 -19.05 -1.71
N ILE A 458 -9.67 -18.80 -2.26
CA ILE A 458 -10.77 -18.17 -1.50
C ILE A 458 -11.25 -19.07 -0.36
N PRO A 459 -11.55 -20.38 -0.57
CA PRO A 459 -11.97 -21.23 0.54
C PRO A 459 -10.88 -21.41 1.59
N LEU A 460 -9.60 -21.42 1.19
CA LEU A 460 -8.48 -21.49 2.12
C LEU A 460 -8.47 -20.29 3.08
N ILE A 461 -8.62 -19.07 2.56
CA ILE A 461 -8.70 -17.85 3.37
C ILE A 461 -9.97 -17.85 4.22
N GLN A 462 -11.13 -18.17 3.63
CA GLN A 462 -12.41 -18.17 4.35
C GLN A 462 -12.46 -19.20 5.50
N ALA A 463 -11.70 -20.28 5.40
CA ALA A 463 -11.58 -21.28 6.45
C ALA A 463 -10.72 -20.80 7.64
N SER A 464 -9.86 -19.80 7.46
CA SER A 464 -8.91 -19.34 8.48
C SER A 464 -9.61 -18.76 9.72
N PRO A 465 -9.01 -18.87 10.92
CA PRO A 465 -9.54 -18.25 12.13
C PRO A 465 -9.65 -16.71 12.02
N ALA A 466 -8.66 -16.06 11.39
CA ALA A 466 -8.63 -14.63 11.19
C ALA A 466 -9.78 -14.13 10.31
N TYR A 467 -10.06 -14.81 9.19
CA TYR A 467 -11.15 -14.41 8.31
C TYR A 467 -12.51 -14.42 9.04
N LYS A 468 -12.75 -15.48 9.81
CA LYS A 468 -13.98 -15.65 10.60
C LYS A 468 -14.13 -14.62 11.71
N GLN A 469 -13.02 -14.10 12.22
CA GLN A 469 -13.02 -13.12 13.30
C GLN A 469 -13.31 -11.70 12.80
N ASP A 470 -12.57 -11.25 11.79
CA ASP A 470 -12.54 -9.83 11.36
C ASP A 470 -11.91 -9.67 9.95
N GLY A 471 -12.18 -10.63 9.06
CA GLY A 471 -11.58 -10.69 7.73
C GLY A 471 -12.33 -9.98 6.61
N LEU A 472 -11.58 -9.51 5.61
CA LEU A 472 -12.08 -8.99 4.33
C LEU A 472 -11.19 -9.47 3.19
N ILE A 473 -11.79 -10.10 2.18
CA ILE A 473 -11.13 -10.37 0.89
C ILE A 473 -11.62 -9.33 -0.12
N ILE A 474 -10.68 -8.80 -0.90
CA ILE A 474 -10.90 -7.85 -1.99
C ILE A 474 -10.34 -8.52 -3.24
N ILE A 475 -11.20 -8.76 -4.23
CA ILE A 475 -10.81 -9.31 -5.53
C ILE A 475 -10.96 -8.19 -6.55
N THR A 476 -9.83 -7.70 -7.06
CA THR A 476 -9.76 -6.63 -8.06
C THR A 476 -8.96 -7.11 -9.26
N THR A 477 -9.02 -6.34 -10.33
CA THR A 477 -8.07 -6.40 -11.45
C THR A 477 -7.17 -5.16 -11.38
N ASP A 478 -6.05 -5.14 -12.07
CA ASP A 478 -5.22 -3.96 -12.25
C ASP A 478 -5.83 -2.98 -13.28
N GLU A 479 -6.29 -3.47 -14.43
CA GLU A 479 -6.85 -2.63 -15.49
C GLU A 479 -7.79 -3.38 -16.44
N GLY A 480 -8.57 -2.59 -17.18
CA GLY A 480 -9.53 -3.05 -18.15
C GLY A 480 -8.98 -2.95 -19.56
N VAL A 481 -9.33 -3.93 -20.40
CA VAL A 481 -8.97 -3.92 -21.82
C VAL A 481 -10.05 -3.19 -22.62
N VAL A 482 -9.66 -2.06 -23.23
CA VAL A 482 -10.55 -1.36 -24.18
C VAL A 482 -10.52 -2.05 -25.53
N THR A 483 -11.64 -2.70 -25.86
CA THR A 483 -11.78 -3.37 -27.16
C THR A 483 -11.97 -2.38 -28.30
N GLY A 484 -11.40 -2.69 -29.47
CA GLY A 484 -11.65 -1.95 -30.71
C GLY A 484 -10.70 -0.79 -30.99
N LEU A 485 -9.68 -0.60 -30.15
CA LEU A 485 -8.55 0.26 -30.50
C LEU A 485 -7.70 -0.43 -31.56
N THR A 486 -7.22 0.34 -32.55
CA THR A 486 -6.41 -0.18 -33.65
C THR A 486 -4.99 0.39 -33.54
N PRO A 487 -3.96 -0.46 -33.54
CA PRO A 487 -2.57 0.00 -33.58
C PRO A 487 -2.35 0.92 -34.78
N SER A 488 -1.56 1.97 -34.57
CA SER A 488 -1.16 2.87 -35.66
C SER A 488 0.33 2.71 -35.95
N THR A 489 0.79 3.18 -37.12
CA THR A 489 2.19 3.07 -37.51
C THR A 489 2.75 4.41 -37.90
N GLN A 490 3.99 4.69 -37.51
CA GLN A 490 4.67 5.94 -37.81
C GLN A 490 6.08 5.68 -38.35
N LEU A 491 6.51 6.48 -39.33
CA LEU A 491 7.90 6.50 -39.80
C LEU A 491 8.59 7.73 -39.22
N SER A 492 9.80 7.57 -38.68
CA SER A 492 10.62 8.68 -38.20
C SER A 492 10.93 9.67 -39.33
N THR A 493 11.18 10.93 -38.98
CA THR A 493 11.42 12.03 -39.94
C THR A 493 12.60 11.76 -40.87
N ASP A 494 13.62 11.05 -40.39
CA ASP A 494 14.80 10.63 -41.16
C ASP A 494 14.58 9.32 -41.95
N GLY A 495 13.41 8.69 -41.80
CA GLY A 495 13.01 7.48 -42.50
C GLY A 495 13.68 6.19 -42.00
N THR A 496 14.41 6.24 -40.87
CA THR A 496 15.23 5.12 -40.38
C THR A 496 14.52 4.20 -39.40
N THR A 497 13.46 4.67 -38.75
CA THR A 497 12.74 3.91 -37.72
C THR A 497 11.27 3.83 -38.05
N PHE A 498 10.74 2.60 -38.08
CA PHE A 498 9.31 2.32 -38.23
C PHE A 498 8.73 1.91 -36.87
N SER A 499 7.83 2.73 -36.34
CA SER A 499 7.20 2.52 -35.03
C SER A 499 5.80 1.93 -35.20
N VAL A 500 5.48 0.88 -34.45
CA VAL A 500 4.12 0.46 -34.15
C VAL A 500 3.70 1.14 -32.85
N LEU A 501 2.56 1.83 -32.87
CA LEU A 501 2.02 2.59 -31.77
C LEU A 501 0.76 1.88 -31.27
N GLU A 502 0.85 1.28 -30.10
CA GLU A 502 -0.26 0.64 -29.41
C GLU A 502 -1.06 1.71 -28.64
N PRO A 503 -2.34 1.95 -28.99
CA PRO A 503 -3.13 2.99 -28.35
C PRO A 503 -3.59 2.58 -26.95
N GLU A 504 -3.17 3.35 -25.95
CA GLU A 504 -3.62 3.18 -24.57
C GLU A 504 -4.67 4.23 -24.22
N MET A 505 -5.92 3.80 -24.14
CA MET A 505 -7.08 4.64 -23.77
C MET A 505 -8.00 3.87 -22.85
N GLY A 506 -8.44 4.52 -21.77
CA GLY A 506 -9.35 3.94 -20.80
C GLY A 506 -10.17 5.01 -20.10
N ASN A 507 -11.38 4.62 -19.70
CA ASN A 507 -12.23 5.48 -18.91
C ASN A 507 -11.62 5.70 -17.53
N GLN A 508 -11.80 6.90 -17.00
CA GLN A 508 -11.43 7.21 -15.63
C GLN A 508 -12.62 7.00 -14.70
N CYS A 509 -12.33 6.75 -13.43
CA CYS A 509 -13.35 6.75 -12.38
C CYS A 509 -14.14 8.08 -12.37
N PRO A 510 -15.48 8.03 -12.51
CA PRO A 510 -16.34 9.20 -12.36
C PRO A 510 -16.21 9.80 -10.95
N GLY A 511 -15.74 11.05 -10.87
CA GLY A 511 -15.65 11.79 -9.61
C GLY A 511 -14.40 11.52 -8.77
N CYS A 512 -13.47 10.68 -9.24
CA CYS A 512 -12.18 10.46 -8.56
C CYS A 512 -11.12 11.55 -8.86
N ASN A 513 -11.39 12.46 -9.82
CA ASN A 513 -10.47 13.53 -10.23
C ASN A 513 -9.03 13.02 -10.51
N GLN A 514 -8.91 11.92 -11.24
CA GLN A 514 -7.62 11.27 -11.45
C GLN A 514 -6.66 12.19 -12.21
N GLN A 515 -5.44 12.30 -11.68
CA GLN A 515 -4.42 13.23 -12.15
C GLN A 515 -3.33 12.46 -12.91
N THR A 516 -2.68 13.11 -13.87
CA THR A 516 -1.56 12.51 -14.64
C THR A 516 -0.31 12.26 -13.80
N GLY A 517 -0.08 13.04 -12.74
CA GLY A 517 1.20 13.04 -12.05
C GLY A 517 2.22 14.00 -12.67
N PRO A 518 3.34 14.26 -11.96
CA PRO A 518 4.38 15.21 -12.40
C PRO A 518 5.41 14.59 -13.36
N ASN A 519 5.41 13.26 -13.53
CA ASN A 519 6.48 12.53 -14.18
C ASN A 519 6.20 12.24 -15.66
N VAL A 520 4.94 12.28 -16.06
CA VAL A 520 4.51 11.90 -17.42
C VAL A 520 3.56 12.97 -17.97
N THR A 521 3.33 12.94 -19.26
CA THR A 521 2.42 13.86 -19.95
C THR A 521 1.34 13.10 -20.70
N ARG A 522 0.24 13.75 -21.08
CA ARG A 522 -0.82 13.11 -21.88
C ARG A 522 -1.36 14.09 -22.94
N PRO A 523 -1.56 13.66 -24.19
CA PRO A 523 -1.15 12.36 -24.73
C PRO A 523 0.38 12.25 -24.85
N GLU A 524 0.90 11.04 -24.78
CA GLU A 524 2.34 10.74 -24.80
C GLU A 524 2.64 9.42 -25.49
N GLN A 525 3.84 9.31 -26.07
CA GLN A 525 4.34 8.08 -26.68
C GLN A 525 5.61 7.63 -25.98
N VAL A 526 5.59 6.42 -25.44
CA VAL A 526 6.74 5.83 -24.75
C VAL A 526 7.22 4.61 -25.52
N THR A 527 8.46 4.65 -25.98
CA THR A 527 9.06 3.54 -26.73
C THR A 527 9.44 2.44 -25.75
N MET A 528 8.76 1.30 -25.82
CA MET A 528 9.08 0.12 -25.01
C MET A 528 10.32 -0.59 -25.50
N SER A 529 10.49 -0.70 -26.82
CA SER A 529 11.59 -1.45 -27.42
C SER A 529 11.92 -0.95 -28.82
N THR A 530 13.21 -1.00 -29.16
CA THR A 530 13.72 -0.73 -30.51
C THR A 530 14.62 -1.86 -30.94
N LEU A 531 14.29 -2.49 -32.06
CA LEU A 531 15.00 -3.64 -32.62
C LEU A 531 15.55 -3.29 -34.00
N PRO A 532 16.72 -3.84 -34.40
CA PRO A 532 17.17 -3.82 -35.79
C PRO A 532 16.09 -4.38 -36.73
N VAL A 533 15.94 -3.80 -37.92
CA VAL A 533 14.93 -4.22 -38.92
C VAL A 533 15.05 -5.70 -39.30
N ALA A 534 16.23 -6.28 -39.19
CA ALA A 534 16.45 -7.72 -39.38
C ALA A 534 15.62 -8.60 -38.42
N GLN A 535 15.19 -8.05 -37.28
CA GLN A 535 14.39 -8.71 -36.27
C GLN A 535 12.89 -8.37 -36.37
N ALA A 536 12.46 -7.59 -37.38
CA ALA A 536 11.06 -7.19 -37.54
C ALA A 536 10.08 -8.38 -37.64
N GLY A 537 10.56 -9.53 -38.13
CA GLY A 537 9.77 -10.75 -38.17
C GLY A 537 9.32 -11.27 -36.80
N LEU A 538 10.04 -10.92 -35.71
CA LEU A 538 9.61 -11.25 -34.33
C LEU A 538 8.30 -10.55 -33.95
N LEU A 539 8.01 -9.42 -34.60
CA LEU A 539 6.82 -8.61 -34.38
C LEU A 539 5.73 -8.90 -35.43
N GLY A 540 5.90 -9.95 -36.24
CA GLY A 540 5.02 -10.23 -37.37
C GLY A 540 5.12 -9.21 -38.52
N ILE A 541 6.10 -8.31 -38.49
CA ILE A 541 6.30 -7.29 -39.51
C ILE A 541 7.16 -7.86 -40.64
N SER A 542 6.62 -7.85 -41.85
CA SER A 542 7.38 -8.26 -43.03
C SER A 542 8.36 -7.16 -43.42
N THR A 543 9.66 -7.44 -43.41
CA THR A 543 10.69 -6.48 -43.86
C THR A 543 10.50 -6.04 -45.31
N ALA A 544 9.87 -6.87 -46.15
CA ALA A 544 9.53 -6.52 -47.53
C ALA A 544 8.44 -5.44 -47.65
N SER A 545 7.66 -5.21 -46.57
CA SER A 545 6.64 -4.15 -46.52
C SER A 545 7.19 -2.81 -46.03
N LEU A 546 8.46 -2.76 -45.59
CA LEU A 546 9.08 -1.57 -45.05
C LEU A 546 9.88 -0.81 -46.12
N PRO A 547 9.94 0.53 -46.07
CA PRO A 547 10.85 1.32 -46.90
C PRO A 547 12.31 0.88 -46.72
N ALA A 548 13.10 0.88 -47.79
CA ALA A 548 14.51 0.47 -47.76
C ALA A 548 15.40 1.34 -46.85
N THR A 549 14.92 2.51 -46.44
CA THR A 549 15.59 3.40 -45.49
C THR A 549 15.46 2.93 -44.05
N VAL A 550 14.50 2.06 -43.74
CA VAL A 550 14.24 1.58 -42.39
C VAL A 550 15.37 0.66 -41.93
N GLN A 551 15.98 1.03 -40.83
CA GLN A 551 17.05 0.29 -40.15
C GLN A 551 16.58 -0.30 -38.82
N TYR A 552 15.54 0.28 -38.22
CA TYR A 552 14.99 -0.13 -36.94
C TYR A 552 13.46 -0.24 -36.98
N VAL A 553 12.92 -1.15 -36.19
CA VAL A 553 11.51 -1.22 -35.85
C VAL A 553 11.36 -1.01 -34.35
N SER A 554 10.37 -0.22 -33.95
CA SER A 554 10.08 0.00 -32.53
C SER A 554 8.62 -0.28 -32.21
N ILE A 555 8.39 -0.64 -30.95
CA ILE A 555 7.05 -0.72 -30.36
C ILE A 555 6.98 0.38 -29.32
N ALA A 556 5.94 1.19 -29.39
CA ALA A 556 5.68 2.24 -28.42
C ALA A 556 4.22 2.18 -27.97
N LEU A 557 4.02 2.48 -26.68
CA LEU A 557 2.71 2.72 -26.12
C LEU A 557 2.34 4.18 -26.39
N ASN A 558 1.12 4.42 -26.83
CA ASN A 558 0.58 5.72 -27.17
C ASN A 558 -0.56 6.03 -26.19
N TYR A 559 -0.17 6.61 -25.05
CA TYR A 559 -1.03 7.02 -23.97
C TYR A 559 -1.89 8.21 -24.36
N LEU A 560 -3.21 8.01 -24.39
CA LEU A 560 -4.19 9.06 -24.72
C LEU A 560 -4.83 9.68 -23.47
N GLY A 561 -4.76 9.01 -22.32
CA GLY A 561 -5.34 9.44 -21.06
C GLY A 561 -4.65 8.80 -19.86
N VAL A 562 -5.29 8.94 -18.70
CA VAL A 562 -4.76 8.44 -17.42
C VAL A 562 -5.57 7.29 -16.83
N GLY A 563 -6.76 6.97 -17.34
CA GLY A 563 -7.65 5.98 -16.69
C GLY A 563 -7.42 4.58 -17.23
N GLY A 564 -7.48 3.56 -16.37
CA GLY A 564 -7.30 2.15 -16.73
C GLY A 564 -8.58 1.38 -17.04
N ASP A 565 -9.64 2.09 -17.45
CA ASP A 565 -10.96 1.54 -17.76
C ASP A 565 -11.65 0.78 -16.63
N GLN A 566 -12.91 0.38 -16.85
CA GLN A 566 -13.77 -0.21 -15.83
C GLN A 566 -13.45 -1.69 -15.63
N ILE A 567 -13.05 -2.05 -14.40
CA ILE A 567 -12.64 -3.42 -14.01
C ILE A 567 -13.61 -4.11 -13.05
N GLY A 568 -14.32 -3.33 -12.24
CA GLY A 568 -15.12 -3.86 -11.13
C GLY A 568 -14.27 -4.47 -10.01
N THR A 569 -14.87 -4.65 -8.84
CA THR A 569 -14.19 -5.25 -7.67
C THR A 569 -15.21 -5.95 -6.79
N LEU A 570 -14.86 -7.13 -6.26
CA LEU A 570 -15.71 -7.86 -5.32
C LEU A 570 -15.11 -7.84 -3.92
N LEU A 571 -15.92 -7.43 -2.95
CA LEU A 571 -15.60 -7.53 -1.52
C LEU A 571 -16.28 -8.77 -0.94
N LEU A 572 -15.58 -9.54 -0.10
CA LEU A 572 -16.11 -10.72 0.60
C LEU A 572 -15.73 -10.68 2.07
N SER A 573 -16.72 -10.66 2.96
CA SER A 573 -16.51 -10.63 4.40
C SER A 573 -17.75 -11.11 5.16
N PRO A 574 -17.62 -11.69 6.36
CA PRO A 574 -18.76 -11.92 7.26
C PRO A 574 -19.46 -10.62 7.71
N PHE A 575 -18.80 -9.47 7.49
CA PHE A 575 -19.19 -8.13 7.97
C PHE A 575 -19.64 -7.18 6.85
N ILE A 576 -19.85 -7.67 5.62
CA ILE A 576 -20.37 -6.85 4.51
C ILE A 576 -21.75 -7.32 4.06
N LYS A 577 -22.44 -6.46 3.30
CA LYS A 577 -23.77 -6.76 2.76
C LYS A 577 -23.66 -7.71 1.57
N GLY A 578 -24.04 -8.97 1.76
CA GLY A 578 -24.10 -9.94 0.67
C GLY A 578 -25.13 -9.58 -0.41
N GLY A 579 -24.75 -9.72 -1.68
CA GLY A 579 -25.58 -9.42 -2.84
C GLY A 579 -25.80 -7.94 -3.10
N HIS A 580 -24.99 -7.07 -2.48
CA HIS A 580 -25.04 -5.63 -2.69
C HIS A 580 -24.23 -5.24 -3.94
N VAL A 581 -24.71 -4.22 -4.66
CA VAL A 581 -23.99 -3.60 -5.77
C VAL A 581 -23.83 -2.12 -5.45
N ASP A 582 -22.59 -1.64 -5.44
CA ASP A 582 -22.24 -0.24 -5.24
C ASP A 582 -21.79 0.38 -6.57
N GLY A 583 -22.54 1.38 -7.03
CA GLY A 583 -22.25 2.14 -8.25
C GLY A 583 -21.40 3.39 -8.03
N THR A 584 -20.84 3.57 -6.83
CA THR A 584 -19.91 4.67 -6.56
C THR A 584 -18.63 4.50 -7.38
N GLY A 585 -18.09 5.61 -7.88
CA GLY A 585 -16.82 5.62 -8.61
C GLY A 585 -15.64 5.37 -7.66
N TYR A 586 -14.85 4.33 -7.94
CA TYR A 586 -13.62 3.99 -7.24
C TYR A 586 -12.46 3.75 -8.21
N ASN A 587 -11.24 3.93 -7.73
CA ASN A 587 -10.01 3.50 -8.41
C ASN A 587 -8.97 3.03 -7.39
N HIS A 588 -7.76 2.67 -7.83
CA HIS A 588 -6.70 2.18 -6.95
C HIS A 588 -6.30 3.15 -5.83
N TYR A 589 -6.31 4.46 -6.09
CA TYR A 589 -6.07 5.45 -5.05
C TYR A 589 -7.17 5.44 -3.98
N ALA A 590 -8.43 5.24 -4.38
CA ALA A 590 -9.55 5.10 -3.44
C ALA A 590 -9.45 3.80 -2.61
N LEU A 591 -8.94 2.70 -3.20
CA LEU A 591 -8.65 1.48 -2.46
C LEU A 591 -7.57 1.71 -1.40
N LEU A 592 -6.43 2.29 -1.78
CA LEU A 592 -5.36 2.60 -0.82
C LEU A 592 -5.87 3.47 0.33
N ARG A 593 -6.57 4.56 0.00
CA ARG A 593 -7.19 5.44 1.01
C ARG A 593 -8.09 4.67 1.96
N SER A 594 -8.90 3.75 1.43
CA SER A 594 -9.84 2.95 2.22
C SER A 594 -9.11 2.00 3.17
N LEU A 595 -8.00 1.40 2.71
CA LEU A 595 -7.15 0.57 3.56
C LEU A 595 -6.49 1.42 4.66
N GLU A 596 -5.96 2.58 4.31
CA GLU A 596 -5.36 3.52 5.26
C GLU A 596 -6.37 3.97 6.33
N ASP A 597 -7.61 4.25 5.94
CA ASP A 597 -8.70 4.56 6.87
C ASP A 597 -9.08 3.36 7.74
N ASN A 598 -9.15 2.15 7.17
CA ASN A 598 -9.50 0.93 7.89
C ASN A 598 -8.48 0.59 8.99
N PHE A 599 -7.19 0.72 8.67
CA PHE A 599 -6.12 0.42 9.63
C PHE A 599 -5.72 1.64 10.47
N GLY A 600 -6.34 2.80 10.25
CA GLY A 600 -6.14 3.99 11.06
C GLY A 600 -4.76 4.61 10.88
N MET A 601 -4.31 4.74 9.63
CA MET A 601 -3.02 5.35 9.32
C MET A 601 -3.05 6.86 9.58
N GLY A 602 -2.01 7.39 10.23
CA GLY A 602 -1.92 8.81 10.56
C GLY A 602 -1.86 9.76 9.36
N SER A 603 -1.59 9.26 8.15
CA SER A 603 -1.65 10.02 6.90
C SER A 603 -1.96 9.14 5.71
N TYR A 604 -2.50 9.74 4.66
CA TYR A 604 -2.60 9.10 3.34
C TYR A 604 -1.30 9.21 2.55
N LEU A 605 -0.97 8.22 1.73
CA LEU A 605 0.16 8.19 0.79
C LEU A 605 -0.25 8.73 -0.60
N GLY A 606 0.68 9.40 -1.28
CA GLY A 606 0.51 9.83 -2.68
C GLY A 606 -0.85 10.46 -2.98
N TYR A 607 -1.50 10.01 -4.05
CA TYR A 607 -2.85 10.45 -4.45
C TYR A 607 -4.00 9.84 -3.64
N ALA A 608 -3.76 8.90 -2.72
CA ALA A 608 -4.79 8.51 -1.76
C ALA A 608 -5.22 9.70 -0.86
N ASP A 609 -4.38 10.74 -0.78
CA ASP A 609 -4.67 12.01 -0.10
C ASP A 609 -5.67 12.92 -0.83
N ASP A 610 -6.10 12.58 -2.05
CA ASP A 610 -7.05 13.41 -2.79
C ASP A 610 -8.44 13.36 -2.13
N ALA A 611 -8.93 14.51 -1.66
CA ALA A 611 -10.20 14.66 -0.95
C ALA A 611 -11.45 14.33 -1.78
N SER A 612 -11.33 14.24 -3.11
CA SER A 612 -12.43 13.83 -3.98
C SER A 612 -12.74 12.33 -3.87
N LEU A 613 -11.72 11.52 -3.56
CA LEU A 613 -11.83 10.06 -3.45
C LEU A 613 -12.84 9.66 -2.39
N LYS A 614 -13.62 8.63 -2.70
CA LYS A 614 -14.61 8.07 -1.79
C LYS A 614 -14.04 6.84 -1.09
N PRO A 615 -14.19 6.72 0.24
CA PRO A 615 -13.85 5.48 0.92
C PRO A 615 -14.80 4.36 0.48
N ILE A 616 -14.25 3.16 0.32
CA ILE A 616 -14.98 1.94 -0.02
C ILE A 616 -15.68 1.39 1.23
N PHE A 617 -15.00 1.41 2.37
CA PHE A 617 -15.43 0.78 3.62
C PHE A 617 -16.38 1.67 4.42
N THR A 618 -17.53 1.98 3.84
CA THR A 618 -18.58 2.79 4.48
C THR A 618 -19.72 1.92 4.97
N SER A 619 -20.64 2.50 5.75
CA SER A 619 -21.91 1.86 6.12
C SER A 619 -22.80 1.49 4.91
N ALA A 620 -22.47 1.97 3.70
CA ALA A 620 -23.11 1.50 2.48
C ALA A 620 -22.69 0.06 2.15
N ASN A 621 -21.42 -0.28 2.37
CA ASN A 621 -20.81 -1.55 1.96
C ASN A 621 -20.60 -2.53 3.12
N ILE A 622 -20.43 -2.02 4.33
CA ILE A 622 -20.22 -2.80 5.56
C ILE A 622 -21.55 -2.91 6.33
N ASP A 623 -21.82 -4.09 6.88
CA ASP A 623 -22.92 -4.30 7.82
C ASP A 623 -22.61 -3.59 9.14
N ASN A 624 -23.55 -2.79 9.66
CA ASN A 624 -23.44 -2.08 10.95
C ASN A 624 -23.44 -3.01 12.19
N ARG A 625 -22.98 -4.25 12.07
CA ARG A 625 -23.05 -5.24 13.15
C ARG A 625 -22.06 -4.97 14.25
#